data_AF-A0A7Z9YB26-F1
#
_entry.id   AF-A0A7Z9YB26-F1
#
_cell.length_a   1.000
_cell.length_b   1.000
_cell.length_c   1.000
_cell.angle_alpha   90.00
_cell.angle_beta   90.00
_cell.angle_gamma   90.00
#
_symmetry.space_group_name_H-M   'P 1'
#
loop_
_entity.id
_entity.type
_entity.pdbx_description
1 polymer ?
#
loop_
_entity_poly.entity_id
_entity_poly.type
_entity_poly.pdbx_seq_one_letter_code
_entity_poly.pdbx_strand_id
1 'polypeptide(L)'
;MWFWGKKGKKEEIFVGFADEIGILDLQGVEEYLRSEEVRKVYLVARNPLGERVLEYLKARPLLRERIEFRQTDGIRGELKRIKRANSRYRVRTYDLREFGKRAMSLDPC
;
A
#
# COMPACT_ATOMS: atom_id res chain seq x y z
N MET A 1 -21.52 1.31 35.01
CA MET A 1 -21.44 0.85 33.61
C MET A 1 -19.98 0.93 33.18
N TRP A 2 -19.27 -0.20 33.11
CA TRP A 2 -17.84 -0.23 32.77
C TRP A 2 -17.67 -0.08 31.25
N PHE A 3 -17.18 1.07 30.80
CA PHE A 3 -16.72 1.24 29.43
C PHE A 3 -15.37 0.52 29.28
N TRP A 4 -15.38 -0.71 28.78
CA TRP A 4 -14.20 -1.27 28.14
C TRP A 4 -13.95 -0.47 26.87
N GLY A 5 -13.07 0.51 26.96
CA GLY A 5 -12.47 1.12 25.78
C GLY A 5 -11.73 0.02 25.03
N LYS A 6 -12.37 -0.54 23.98
CA LYS A 6 -11.65 -1.27 22.94
C LYS A 6 -10.51 -0.34 22.53
N LYS A 7 -9.27 -0.70 22.85
CA LYS A 7 -8.08 -0.09 22.25
C LYS A 7 -8.31 -0.17 20.75
N GLY A 8 -8.82 0.91 20.15
CA GLY A 8 -9.11 0.95 18.74
C GLY A 8 -7.82 0.60 18.03
N LYS A 9 -7.78 -0.52 17.30
CA LYS A 9 -6.70 -0.76 16.35
C LYS A 9 -6.67 0.49 15.48
N LYS A 10 -5.62 1.31 15.61
CA LYS A 10 -5.48 2.50 14.79
C LYS A 10 -5.49 2.01 13.34
N GLU A 11 -6.52 2.41 12.59
CA GLU A 11 -6.63 2.11 11.16
C GLU A 11 -5.30 2.44 10.48
N GLU A 12 -4.78 1.50 9.70
CA GLU A 12 -3.47 1.62 9.09
C GLU A 12 -3.57 2.18 7.67
N ILE A 13 -2.62 3.04 7.31
CA ILE A 13 -2.40 3.53 5.95
C ILE A 13 -1.10 2.92 5.45
N PHE A 14 -1.21 2.12 4.39
CA PHE A 14 -0.05 1.55 3.71
C PHE A 14 0.45 2.55 2.66
N VAL A 15 1.75 2.76 2.61
CA VAL A 15 2.39 3.59 1.58
C VAL A 15 3.53 2.79 0.95
N GLY A 16 3.30 2.29 -0.26
CA GLY A 16 4.33 1.63 -1.07
C GLY A 16 4.99 2.63 -2.01
N PHE A 17 6.32 2.60 -2.11
CA PHE A 17 7.04 3.41 -3.09
C PHE A 17 8.05 2.59 -3.89
N ALA A 18 8.23 2.96 -5.16
CA ALA A 18 9.27 2.47 -6.07
C ALA A 18 9.41 3.42 -7.27
N ASP A 19 10.48 3.33 -8.08
CA ASP A 19 10.52 4.09 -9.35
C ASP A 19 9.45 3.59 -10.34
N GLU A 20 9.28 2.28 -10.42
CA GLU A 20 8.30 1.57 -11.24
C GLU A 20 7.61 0.52 -10.38
N ILE A 21 6.30 0.37 -10.59
CA ILE A 21 5.47 -0.61 -9.88
C ILE A 21 5.12 -1.71 -10.86
N GLY A 22 5.45 -2.95 -10.51
CA GLY A 22 5.12 -4.15 -11.26
C GLY A 22 3.95 -4.92 -10.68
N ILE A 23 3.57 -6.00 -11.35
CA ILE A 23 2.48 -6.89 -10.92
C ILE A 23 2.81 -7.57 -9.59
N LEU A 24 4.07 -7.97 -9.41
CA LEU A 24 4.52 -8.69 -8.20
C LEU A 24 4.39 -7.82 -6.95
N ASP A 25 4.63 -6.51 -7.10
CA ASP A 25 4.43 -5.54 -6.02
C ASP A 25 2.95 -5.47 -5.63
N LEU A 26 2.04 -5.45 -6.60
CA LEU A 26 0.60 -5.46 -6.35
C LEU A 26 0.11 -6.76 -5.70
N GLN A 27 0.66 -7.90 -6.11
CA GLN A 27 0.36 -9.20 -5.49
C GLN A 27 0.77 -9.22 -4.03
N GLY A 28 2.00 -8.76 -3.72
CA GLY A 28 2.43 -8.63 -2.32
C GLY A 28 1.56 -7.69 -1.52
N VAL A 29 1.14 -6.55 -2.12
CA VAL A 29 0.23 -5.61 -1.47
C VAL A 29 -1.12 -6.27 -1.20
N GLU A 30 -1.68 -6.98 -2.17
CA GLU A 30 -2.95 -7.70 -2.01
C GLU A 30 -2.90 -8.71 -0.86
N GLU A 31 -1.83 -9.51 -0.77
CA GLU A 31 -1.63 -10.47 0.32
C GLU A 31 -1.54 -9.78 1.69
N TYR A 32 -0.79 -8.67 1.79
CA TYR A 32 -0.71 -7.90 3.03
C TYR A 32 -2.06 -7.33 3.47
N LEU A 33 -2.88 -6.87 2.52
CA LEU A 33 -4.22 -6.35 2.80
C LEU A 33 -5.20 -7.43 3.28
N ARG A 34 -4.92 -8.71 3.02
CA ARG A 34 -5.72 -9.83 3.55
C ARG A 34 -5.40 -10.10 5.01
N SER A 35 -4.15 -9.90 5.42
CA SER A 35 -3.69 -10.18 6.80
C SER A 35 -3.86 -8.99 7.76
N GLU A 36 -3.81 -7.75 7.26
CA GLU A 36 -3.83 -6.54 8.09
C GLU A 36 -5.07 -5.67 7.83
N GLU A 37 -5.59 -5.00 8.88
CA GLU A 37 -6.66 -4.00 8.75
C GLU A 37 -6.11 -2.67 8.20
N VAL A 38 -5.96 -2.62 6.87
CA VAL A 38 -5.50 -1.44 6.13
C VAL A 38 -6.69 -0.72 5.50
N ARG A 39 -6.84 0.56 5.82
CA ARG A 39 -7.93 1.41 5.31
C ARG A 39 -7.68 1.88 3.88
N LYS A 40 -6.44 2.27 3.58
CA LYS A 40 -6.06 2.88 2.31
C LYS A 40 -4.61 2.56 1.97
N VAL A 41 -4.37 2.42 0.67
CA VAL A 41 -3.06 2.12 0.08
C VAL A 41 -2.67 3.29 -0.80
N TYR A 42 -1.49 3.84 -0.56
CA TYR A 42 -0.85 4.80 -1.46
C TYR A 42 0.25 4.09 -2.23
N LEU A 43 0.17 4.14 -3.54
CA LEU A 43 1.22 3.67 -4.44
C LEU A 43 1.92 4.89 -5.03
N VAL A 44 3.15 5.13 -4.61
CA VAL A 44 3.94 6.30 -5.01
C VAL A 44 5.02 5.86 -5.97
N ALA A 45 5.00 6.36 -7.21
CA ALA A 45 6.03 6.03 -8.18
C ALA A 45 6.48 7.22 -9.01
N ARG A 46 7.68 7.11 -9.60
CA ARG A 46 8.15 8.11 -10.57
C ARG A 46 7.51 7.89 -11.93
N ASN A 47 7.44 6.63 -12.34
CA ASN A 47 6.87 6.24 -13.62
C ASN A 47 5.36 5.97 -13.48
N PRO A 48 4.59 6.15 -14.57
CA PRO A 48 3.20 5.72 -14.61
C PRO A 48 3.08 4.20 -14.42
N LEU A 49 1.91 3.74 -14.00
CA LEU A 49 1.62 2.31 -13.94
C LEU A 49 1.60 1.72 -15.35
N GLY A 50 2.33 0.62 -15.55
CA GLY A 50 2.32 -0.11 -16.82
C GLY A 50 0.95 -0.74 -17.12
N GLU A 51 0.70 -1.06 -18.39
CA GLU A 51 -0.58 -1.61 -18.86
C GLU A 51 -1.00 -2.87 -18.08
N ARG A 52 -0.07 -3.82 -17.90
CA ARG A 52 -0.34 -5.05 -17.13
C ARG A 52 -0.79 -4.79 -15.69
N VAL A 53 -0.27 -3.74 -15.07
CA VAL A 53 -0.62 -3.35 -13.70
C VAL A 53 -2.02 -2.72 -13.67
N LEU A 54 -2.33 -1.90 -14.66
CA LEU A 54 -3.67 -1.35 -14.85
C LEU A 54 -4.71 -2.44 -15.10
N GLU A 55 -4.39 -3.43 -15.94
CA GLU A 55 -5.25 -4.60 -16.17
C GLU A 55 -5.45 -5.43 -14.91
N TYR A 56 -4.37 -5.66 -14.14
CA TYR A 56 -4.43 -6.36 -12.86
C TYR A 56 -5.39 -5.69 -11.88
N LEU A 57 -5.35 -4.34 -11.80
CA LEU A 57 -6.24 -3.54 -10.96
C LEU A 57 -7.68 -3.51 -11.49
N LYS A 58 -7.87 -3.49 -12.82
CA LYS A 58 -9.22 -3.58 -13.43
C LYS A 58 -9.90 -4.90 -13.08
N ALA A 59 -9.15 -6.00 -13.06
CA ALA A 59 -9.66 -7.32 -12.69
C ALA A 59 -9.98 -7.44 -11.18
N ARG A 60 -9.52 -6.50 -10.34
CA ARG A 60 -9.66 -6.55 -8.87
C ARG A 60 -10.25 -5.24 -8.34
N PRO A 61 -11.56 -5.02 -8.51
CA PRO A 61 -12.21 -3.76 -8.16
C PRO A 61 -12.04 -3.39 -6.68
N LEU A 62 -12.15 -4.34 -5.76
CA LEU A 62 -11.98 -4.10 -4.32
C LEU A 62 -10.56 -3.61 -3.96
N LEU A 63 -9.54 -4.14 -4.63
CA LEU A 63 -8.15 -3.70 -4.47
C LEU A 63 -7.98 -2.29 -5.04
N ARG A 64 -8.52 -2.06 -6.23
CA ARG A 64 -8.49 -0.77 -6.92
C ARG A 64 -9.15 0.35 -6.12
N GLU A 65 -10.28 0.10 -5.47
CA GLU A 65 -10.98 1.10 -4.65
C GLU A 65 -10.16 1.56 -3.43
N ARG A 66 -9.26 0.71 -2.93
CA ARG A 66 -8.39 1.02 -1.79
C ARG A 66 -7.09 1.70 -2.20
N ILE A 67 -6.70 1.60 -3.47
CA ILE A 67 -5.43 2.11 -4.00
C ILE A 67 -5.60 3.53 -4.51
N GLU A 68 -4.72 4.41 -4.04
CA GLU A 68 -4.49 5.73 -4.62
C GLU A 68 -3.08 5.79 -5.20
N PHE A 69 -3.00 5.92 -6.53
CA PHE A 69 -1.74 6.10 -7.22
C PHE A 69 -1.32 7.57 -7.22
N ARG A 70 -0.05 7.83 -6.91
CA ARG A 70 0.56 9.17 -6.91
C ARG A 70 1.86 9.13 -7.70
N GLN A 71 1.83 9.71 -8.90
CA GLN A 71 3.03 9.91 -9.69
C GLN A 71 3.79 11.14 -9.18
N THR A 72 5.10 11.01 -8.93
CA THR A 72 5.94 12.11 -8.48
C THR A 72 7.41 11.88 -8.79
N ASP A 73 8.14 12.91 -9.21
CA ASP A 73 9.60 12.88 -9.31
C ASP A 73 10.28 12.78 -7.92
N GLY A 74 9.59 13.27 -6.89
CA GLY A 74 10.10 13.44 -5.53
C GLY A 74 9.44 12.52 -4.50
N ILE A 75 9.72 11.21 -4.53
CA ILE A 75 9.14 10.21 -3.61
C ILE A 75 9.21 10.67 -2.14
N ARG A 76 10.37 11.13 -1.66
CA ARG A 76 10.54 11.59 -0.26
C ARG A 76 9.59 12.74 0.12
N GLY A 77 9.35 13.67 -0.81
CA GLY A 77 8.44 14.79 -0.60
C GLY A 77 7.00 14.32 -0.47
N GLU A 78 6.59 13.41 -1.35
CA GLU A 78 5.22 12.88 -1.34
C GLU A 78 4.94 12.00 -0.14
N LEU A 79 5.91 11.16 0.27
CA LEU A 79 5.80 10.39 1.52
C LEU A 79 5.56 11.29 2.74
N LYS A 80 6.24 12.44 2.82
CA LYS A 80 6.02 13.42 3.90
C LYS A 80 4.62 14.03 3.82
N ARG A 81 4.13 14.34 2.62
CA ARG A 81 2.77 14.88 2.40
C ARG A 81 1.70 13.88 2.84
N ILE A 82 1.82 12.62 2.42
CA ILE A 82 0.89 11.54 2.81
C ILE A 82 0.90 11.35 4.32
N LYS A 83 2.07 11.31 4.96
CA LYS A 83 2.20 11.20 6.42
C LYS A 83 1.53 12.36 7.16
N ARG A 84 1.69 13.59 6.68
CA ARG A 84 1.05 14.78 7.28
C ARG A 84 -0.46 14.77 7.10
N ALA A 85 -0.94 14.44 5.90
CA ALA A 85 -2.38 14.38 5.59
C ALA A 85 -3.10 13.26 6.37
N ASN A 86 -2.38 12.20 6.74
CA ASN A 86 -2.91 11.03 7.45
C ASN A 86 -2.37 10.90 8.87
N SER A 87 -2.04 12.01 9.53
CA SER A 87 -1.41 12.05 10.87
C SER A 87 -2.25 11.37 11.98
N ARG A 88 -3.58 11.27 11.77
CA ARG A 88 -4.52 10.55 12.66
C ARG A 88 -4.40 9.02 12.60
N TYR A 89 -3.76 8.48 11.56
CA TYR A 89 -3.64 7.05 11.30
C TYR A 89 -2.22 6.55 11.53
N ARG A 90 -2.06 5.23 11.67
CA ARG A 90 -0.74 4.61 11.63
C ARG A 90 -0.30 4.54 10.18
N VAL A 91 0.64 5.38 9.77
CA VAL A 91 1.16 5.36 8.39
C VAL A 91 2.41 4.49 8.34
N ARG A 92 2.36 3.38 7.62
CA ARG A 92 3.55 2.55 7.33
C ARG A 92 4.02 2.79 5.92
N THR A 93 5.34 2.78 5.74
CA THR A 93 5.98 3.02 4.46
C THR A 93 6.87 1.85 4.12
N TYR A 94 6.73 1.32 2.91
CA TYR A 94 7.45 0.15 2.43
C TYR A 94 8.07 0.45 1.07
N ASP A 95 9.30 -0.01 0.88
CA ASP A 95 9.92 -0.07 -0.44
C ASP A 95 9.35 -1.29 -1.17
N LEU A 96 8.64 -1.05 -2.28
CA LEU A 96 7.93 -2.13 -2.98
C LEU A 96 8.90 -3.16 -3.58
N ARG A 97 10.11 -2.75 -3.96
CA ARG A 97 11.12 -3.67 -4.52
C ARG A 97 11.55 -4.74 -3.52
N GLU A 98 11.68 -4.35 -2.26
CA GLU A 98 11.96 -5.30 -1.18
C GLU A 98 10.71 -6.08 -0.79
N PHE A 99 9.55 -5.44 -0.86
CA PHE A 99 8.28 -6.01 -0.47
C PHE A 99 7.83 -7.14 -1.39
N GLY A 100 7.88 -6.94 -2.72
CA GLY A 100 7.54 -7.97 -3.70
C GLY A 100 8.45 -9.21 -3.57
N LYS A 101 9.74 -9.01 -3.30
CA LYS A 101 10.69 -10.12 -3.06
C LYS A 101 10.34 -10.91 -1.80
N ARG A 102 9.93 -10.24 -0.73
CA ARG A 102 9.53 -10.90 0.53
C ARG A 102 8.21 -11.64 0.41
N ALA A 103 7.25 -11.10 -0.33
CA ALA A 103 5.99 -11.79 -0.62
C ALA A 103 6.22 -13.10 -1.37
N MET A 104 7.16 -13.11 -2.32
CA MET A 104 7.54 -14.33 -3.06
C MET A 104 8.42 -15.31 -2.28
N SER A 105 9.11 -14.86 -1.25
CA SER A 105 9.93 -15.76 -0.40
C SER A 105 9.12 -16.44 0.70
N LEU A 106 7.85 -16.04 0.89
CA LEU A 106 6.86 -16.77 1.68
C LEU A 106 6.20 -17.85 0.81
N ASP A 107 7.02 -18.73 0.26
CA ASP A 107 6.57 -20.01 -0.28
C ASP A 107 6.62 -21.00 0.90
N PRO A 108 5.49 -21.36 1.55
CA PRO A 108 5.46 -22.55 2.37
C PRO A 108 5.50 -23.75 1.43
N CYS A 109 6.55 -24.57 1.56
CA CYS A 109 6.61 -25.91 1.00
C CYS A 109 5.31 -26.71 1.22
#